data_AF-A0A271M2B4-F1
#
_entry.id   AF-A0A271M2B4-F1
#
_cell.length_a   1.000
_cell.length_b   1.000
_cell.length_c   1.000
_cell.angle_alpha   90.00
_cell.angle_beta   90.00
_cell.angle_gamma   90.00
#
_symmetry.space_group_name_H-M   'P 1'
#
loop_
_entity.id
_entity.type
_entity.pdbx_description
1 polymer ?
#
loop_
_entity_poly.entity_id
_entity_poly.type
_entity_poly.pdbx_seq_one_letter_code
_entity_poly.pdbx_strand_id
1 'polypeptide(L)'
;MGLGNSLLFKNKIVILIVTFAFILLIWYLSANKTYKVEPDDVVQRQLSVENVERLDKFIEEAAEGKETHVRVIRMYERTYDHPNSPEGVIIYDLKSRYDNQAKVGWIEVTPNLSDFTPFEKSRVPTIENAQQCSRIIRDEELGYYMLNECHDAWSYELFPFKDRLFMEKERLEPQS
;
A
#
# COMPACT_ATOMS: atom_id res chain seq x y z
N MET A 1 -4.08 -67.85 5.89
CA MET A 1 -3.65 -66.64 6.63
C MET A 1 -3.60 -65.47 5.64
N GLY A 2 -4.56 -64.54 5.66
CA GLY A 2 -4.59 -63.49 4.64
C GLY A 2 -5.67 -62.41 4.79
N LEU A 3 -6.15 -62.15 6.01
CA LEU A 3 -7.27 -61.21 6.26
C LEU A 3 -6.91 -60.01 7.16
N GLY A 4 -5.63 -59.82 7.50
CA GLY A 4 -5.18 -58.72 8.38
C GLY A 4 -4.79 -57.41 7.67
N ASN A 5 -4.51 -57.43 6.37
CA ASN A 5 -3.91 -56.28 5.67
C ASN A 5 -4.91 -55.32 5.01
N SER A 6 -6.19 -55.69 4.90
CA SER A 6 -7.21 -54.89 4.18
C SER A 6 -7.72 -53.69 5.00
N LEU A 7 -7.91 -53.86 6.32
CA LEU A 7 -8.43 -52.78 7.18
C LEU A 7 -7.40 -51.67 7.43
N LEU A 8 -6.14 -52.04 7.64
CA LEU A 8 -5.03 -51.10 7.85
C LEU A 8 -4.76 -50.23 6.62
N PHE A 9 -4.97 -50.76 5.41
CA PHE A 9 -4.73 -50.03 4.16
C PHE A 9 -5.81 -48.97 3.90
N LYS A 10 -7.09 -49.29 4.15
CA LYS A 10 -8.19 -48.34 4.02
C LYS A 10 -8.06 -47.16 4.99
N ASN A 11 -7.63 -47.41 6.22
CA ASN A 11 -7.47 -46.36 7.23
C ASN A 11 -6.33 -45.39 6.86
N LYS A 12 -5.24 -45.88 6.27
CA LYS A 12 -4.13 -45.04 5.79
C LYS A 12 -4.54 -44.15 4.62
N ILE A 13 -5.36 -44.65 3.70
CA ILE A 13 -5.88 -43.87 2.56
C ILE A 13 -6.81 -42.75 3.06
N VAL A 14 -7.70 -43.04 4.01
CA VAL A 14 -8.59 -42.02 4.59
C VAL A 14 -7.80 -40.92 5.28
N ILE A 15 -6.80 -41.28 6.10
CA ILE A 15 -5.95 -40.30 6.77
C ILE A 15 -5.21 -39.42 5.74
N LEU A 16 -4.69 -40.01 4.67
CA LEU A 16 -3.94 -39.28 3.63
C LEU A 16 -4.83 -38.30 2.83
N ILE A 17 -6.09 -38.68 2.57
CA ILE A 17 -7.07 -37.79 1.92
C ILE A 17 -7.44 -36.63 2.84
N VAL A 18 -7.67 -36.90 4.13
CA VAL A 18 -8.02 -35.86 5.12
C VAL A 18 -6.87 -34.88 5.32
N THR A 19 -5.63 -35.35 5.42
CA THR A 19 -4.48 -34.46 5.57
C THR A 19 -4.26 -33.61 4.32
N PHE A 20 -4.38 -34.19 3.12
CA PHE A 20 -4.26 -33.43 1.87
C PHE A 20 -5.36 -32.38 1.71
N ALA A 21 -6.61 -32.73 2.05
CA ALA A 21 -7.73 -31.78 2.04
C ALA A 21 -7.52 -30.65 3.06
N PHE A 22 -6.97 -30.95 4.25
CA PHE A 22 -6.66 -29.94 5.26
C PHE A 22 -5.53 -29.01 4.81
N ILE A 23 -4.50 -29.55 4.16
CA ILE A 23 -3.41 -28.75 3.57
C ILE A 23 -3.94 -27.83 2.46
N LEU A 24 -4.82 -28.35 1.58
CA LEU A 24 -5.48 -27.54 0.55
C LEU A 24 -6.39 -26.46 1.15
N LEU A 25 -7.11 -26.78 2.23
CA LEU A 25 -7.96 -25.82 2.93
C LEU A 25 -7.12 -24.72 3.60
N ILE A 26 -6.01 -25.07 4.24
CA ILE A 26 -5.06 -24.09 4.80
C ILE A 26 -4.50 -23.22 3.68
N TRP A 27 -4.08 -23.81 2.56
CA TRP A 27 -3.63 -23.06 1.38
C TRP A 27 -4.70 -22.10 0.86
N TYR A 28 -5.95 -22.55 0.75
CA TYR A 28 -7.08 -21.74 0.30
C TYR A 28 -7.40 -20.59 1.27
N LEU A 29 -7.33 -20.84 2.58
CA LEU A 29 -7.56 -19.82 3.61
C LEU A 29 -6.40 -18.81 3.69
N SER A 30 -5.15 -19.25 3.49
CA SER A 30 -3.96 -18.39 3.47
C SER A 30 -3.89 -17.52 2.20
N ALA A 31 -4.49 -17.93 1.10
CA ALA A 31 -4.39 -17.24 -0.19
C ALA A 31 -5.28 -15.98 -0.33
N ASN A 32 -6.15 -15.68 0.65
CA ASN A 32 -7.10 -14.58 0.53
C ASN A 32 -7.16 -13.72 1.79
N LYS A 33 -6.04 -13.11 2.18
CA LYS A 33 -6.10 -11.88 2.97
C LYS A 33 -6.40 -10.76 1.97
N THR A 34 -7.67 -10.47 1.78
CA THR A 34 -8.12 -9.40 0.88
C THR A 34 -8.18 -8.10 1.69
N TYR A 35 -7.40 -7.10 1.33
CA TYR A 35 -7.60 -5.75 1.83
C TYR A 35 -8.97 -5.24 1.35
N LYS A 36 -9.69 -4.52 2.21
CA LYS A 36 -11.00 -3.96 1.90
C LYS A 36 -10.87 -2.46 1.71
N VAL A 37 -11.20 -1.97 0.52
CA VAL A 37 -11.34 -0.54 0.26
C VAL A 37 -12.63 -0.04 0.93
N GLU A 38 -12.51 1.01 1.72
CA GLU A 38 -13.60 1.73 2.36
C GLU A 38 -13.99 2.95 1.51
N PRO A 39 -15.24 3.43 1.57
CA PRO A 39 -15.73 4.51 0.70
C PRO A 39 -14.97 5.84 0.83
N ASP A 40 -14.29 6.07 1.93
CA ASP A 40 -13.53 7.28 2.26
C ASP A 40 -12.02 7.13 2.10
N ASP A 41 -11.55 5.97 1.64
CA ASP A 41 -10.15 5.77 1.29
C ASP A 41 -9.76 6.64 0.10
N VAL A 42 -8.54 7.18 0.15
CA VAL A 42 -7.90 7.81 -1.00
C VAL A 42 -7.22 6.71 -1.81
N VAL A 43 -7.71 6.42 -3.01
CA VAL A 43 -7.28 5.24 -3.76
C VAL A 43 -6.61 5.66 -5.06
N GLN A 44 -5.32 5.34 -5.18
CA GLN A 44 -4.57 5.48 -6.42
C GLN A 44 -4.55 4.16 -7.20
N ARG A 45 -5.11 4.19 -8.41
CA ARG A 45 -5.02 3.13 -9.43
C ARG A 45 -4.29 3.69 -10.64
N GLN A 46 -3.10 3.20 -10.92
CA GLN A 46 -2.28 3.70 -12.04
C GLN A 46 -2.09 5.23 -11.97
N LEU A 47 -2.84 6.01 -12.77
CA LEU A 47 -2.79 7.48 -12.82
C LEU A 47 -4.00 8.15 -12.17
N SER A 48 -5.09 7.42 -11.97
CA SER A 48 -6.29 7.96 -11.35
C SER A 48 -6.19 7.89 -9.84
N VAL A 49 -6.64 8.95 -9.17
CA VAL A 49 -6.79 9.00 -7.72
C VAL A 49 -8.26 9.28 -7.41
N GLU A 50 -8.88 8.39 -6.66
CA GLU A 50 -10.23 8.53 -6.14
C GLU A 50 -10.19 9.21 -4.76
N ASN A 51 -11.21 10.01 -4.44
CA ASN A 51 -11.38 10.70 -3.16
C ASN A 51 -10.21 11.63 -2.76
N VAL A 52 -9.52 12.24 -3.74
CA VAL A 52 -8.37 13.13 -3.47
C VAL A 52 -8.73 14.30 -2.54
N GLU A 53 -9.96 14.78 -2.60
CA GLU A 53 -10.48 15.84 -1.73
C GLU A 53 -10.46 15.45 -0.23
N ARG A 54 -10.47 14.15 0.09
CA ARG A 54 -10.29 13.68 1.47
C ARG A 54 -8.85 13.89 1.94
N LEU A 55 -7.87 13.68 1.07
CA LEU A 55 -6.48 14.00 1.39
C LEU A 55 -6.29 15.52 1.54
N ASP A 56 -6.84 16.32 0.63
CA ASP A 56 -6.73 17.78 0.71
C ASP A 56 -7.32 18.30 2.03
N LYS A 57 -8.51 17.81 2.40
CA LYS A 57 -9.12 18.15 3.69
C LYS A 57 -8.28 17.70 4.88
N PHE A 58 -7.70 16.50 4.85
CA PHE A 58 -6.79 16.02 5.89
C PHE A 58 -5.58 16.96 6.04
N ILE A 59 -4.99 17.41 4.94
CA ILE A 59 -3.84 18.33 4.93
C ILE A 59 -4.23 19.67 5.57
N GLU A 60 -5.37 20.24 5.18
CA GLU A 60 -5.89 21.48 5.75
C GLU A 60 -6.13 21.35 7.27
N GLU A 61 -6.83 20.30 7.70
CA GLU A 61 -7.12 20.04 9.11
C GLU A 61 -5.83 19.83 9.92
N ALA A 62 -4.86 19.08 9.39
CA ALA A 62 -3.57 18.86 10.03
C ALA A 62 -2.77 20.16 10.20
N ALA A 63 -2.79 21.05 9.21
CA ALA A 63 -2.13 22.35 9.28
C ALA A 63 -2.75 23.28 10.35
N GLU A 64 -4.04 23.10 10.64
CA GLU A 64 -4.75 23.77 11.73
C GLU A 64 -4.53 23.10 13.11
N GLY A 65 -3.73 22.04 13.17
CA GLY A 65 -3.47 21.28 14.40
C GLY A 65 -4.63 20.39 14.85
N LYS A 66 -5.57 20.06 13.95
CA LYS A 66 -6.65 19.11 14.24
C LYS A 66 -6.14 17.69 14.09
N GLU A 67 -6.41 16.86 15.09
CA GLU A 67 -6.15 15.43 14.99
C GLU A 67 -7.22 14.77 14.13
N THR A 68 -6.80 14.20 13.01
CA THR A 68 -7.65 13.59 11.99
C THR A 68 -6.93 12.39 11.37
N HIS A 69 -7.61 11.67 10.49
CA HIS A 69 -7.12 10.42 9.90
C HIS A 69 -7.54 10.31 8.44
N VAL A 70 -6.65 9.74 7.62
CA VAL A 70 -6.96 9.32 6.26
C VAL A 70 -6.15 8.07 5.91
N ARG A 71 -6.74 7.19 5.09
CA ARG A 71 -6.04 6.02 4.56
C ARG A 71 -5.81 6.20 3.07
N VAL A 72 -4.55 6.04 2.66
CA VAL A 72 -4.11 6.14 1.27
C VAL A 72 -3.75 4.77 0.77
N ILE A 73 -4.38 4.32 -0.32
CA ILE A 73 -4.18 3.01 -0.91
C ILE A 73 -3.56 3.18 -2.29
N ARG A 74 -2.42 2.57 -2.54
CA ARG A 74 -1.75 2.55 -3.85
C ARG A 74 -1.81 1.15 -4.43
N MET A 75 -2.39 1.03 -5.62
CA MET A 75 -2.57 -0.24 -6.30
C MET A 75 -1.61 -0.37 -7.48
N TYR A 76 -0.91 -1.50 -7.50
CA TYR A 76 0.02 -1.89 -8.55
C TYR A 76 -0.49 -3.15 -9.23
N GLU A 77 -0.70 -3.06 -10.52
CA GLU A 77 -1.12 -4.18 -11.35
C GLU A 77 0.04 -4.57 -12.24
N ARG A 78 0.47 -5.84 -12.15
CA ARG A 78 1.40 -6.38 -13.13
C ARG A 78 0.66 -6.50 -14.45
N THR A 79 1.17 -5.83 -15.48
CA THR A 79 0.62 -5.92 -16.83
C THR A 79 1.49 -6.85 -17.68
N TYR A 80 0.93 -7.37 -18.77
CA TYR A 80 1.68 -8.17 -19.74
C TYR A 80 2.85 -7.39 -20.36
N ASP A 81 2.63 -6.10 -20.63
CA ASP A 81 3.63 -5.20 -21.22
C ASP A 81 4.73 -4.81 -20.23
N HIS A 82 4.43 -4.89 -18.93
CA HIS A 82 5.38 -4.61 -17.85
C HIS A 82 5.41 -5.77 -16.84
N PRO A 83 5.95 -6.95 -17.24
CA PRO A 83 6.02 -8.11 -16.35
C PRO A 83 6.98 -7.87 -15.17
N ASN A 84 7.85 -6.88 -15.32
CA ASN A 84 8.86 -6.43 -14.37
C ASN A 84 8.37 -5.22 -13.54
N SER A 85 7.06 -5.13 -13.28
CA SER A 85 6.48 -4.10 -12.42
C SER A 85 6.17 -4.66 -11.03
N PRO A 86 6.18 -3.79 -10.00
CA PRO A 86 5.61 -4.13 -8.70
C PRO A 86 4.15 -4.56 -8.86
N GLU A 87 3.68 -5.39 -7.93
CA GLU A 87 2.33 -5.94 -7.94
C GLU A 87 1.73 -5.86 -6.53
N GLY A 88 0.42 -5.69 -6.46
CA GLY A 88 -0.33 -5.72 -5.21
C GLY A 88 -0.56 -4.32 -4.65
N VAL A 89 -0.70 -4.22 -3.33
CA VAL A 89 -1.24 -3.00 -2.69
C VAL A 89 -0.41 -2.54 -1.51
N ILE A 90 -0.16 -1.24 -1.50
CA ILE A 90 0.42 -0.52 -0.38
C ILE A 90 -0.67 0.31 0.27
N ILE A 91 -0.77 0.23 1.59
CA ILE A 91 -1.69 1.06 2.37
C ILE A 91 -0.87 1.92 3.33
N TYR A 92 -1.10 3.23 3.31
CA TYR A 92 -0.59 4.16 4.30
C TYR A 92 -1.74 4.66 5.15
N ASP A 93 -1.75 4.29 6.43
CA ASP A 93 -2.64 4.89 7.42
C ASP A 93 -1.96 6.14 7.97
N LEU A 94 -2.57 7.31 7.71
CA LEU A 94 -2.04 8.61 8.05
C LEU A 94 -2.87 9.22 9.16
N LYS A 95 -2.22 9.62 10.26
CA LYS A 95 -2.89 10.28 11.38
C LYS A 95 -2.19 11.58 11.71
N SER A 96 -2.95 12.68 11.70
CA SER A 96 -2.44 13.94 12.23
C SER A 96 -2.46 13.91 13.76
N ARG A 97 -1.39 14.41 14.37
CA ARG A 97 -1.20 14.55 15.81
C ARG A 97 -0.81 15.98 16.11
N TYR A 98 -1.18 16.43 17.30
CA TYR A 98 -0.82 17.76 17.75
C TYR A 98 -0.51 17.79 19.24
N ASP A 99 0.70 18.25 19.58
CA ASP A 99 1.08 18.54 20.95
C ASP A 99 0.68 19.97 21.32
N ASN A 100 -0.33 20.08 22.18
CA ASN A 100 -0.84 21.36 22.65
C ASN A 100 0.12 22.16 23.54
N GLN A 101 1.09 21.51 24.18
CA GLN A 101 2.11 22.17 25.01
C GLN A 101 3.25 22.70 24.14
N ALA A 102 3.77 21.86 23.25
CA ALA A 102 4.85 22.24 22.34
C ALA A 102 4.37 23.11 21.16
N LYS A 103 3.07 23.12 20.88
CA LYS A 103 2.45 23.77 19.72
C LYS A 103 2.97 23.24 18.38
N VAL A 104 3.24 21.93 18.34
CA VAL A 104 3.80 21.26 17.17
C VAL A 104 2.86 20.14 16.73
N GLY A 105 2.60 20.07 15.43
CA GLY A 105 1.89 18.97 14.79
C GLY A 105 2.82 18.09 13.97
N TRP A 106 2.42 16.83 13.77
CA TRP A 106 3.09 15.90 12.86
C TRP A 106 2.08 14.90 12.31
N ILE A 107 2.51 14.13 11.32
CA ILE A 107 1.76 13.05 10.69
C ILE A 107 2.44 11.74 11.07
N GLU A 108 1.71 10.87 11.76
CA GLU A 108 2.09 9.48 11.95
C GLU A 108 1.72 8.70 10.69
N VAL A 109 2.70 8.00 10.12
CA VAL A 109 2.53 7.16 8.94
C VAL A 109 2.71 5.71 9.36
N THR A 110 1.67 4.89 9.19
CA THR A 110 1.75 3.45 9.43
C THR A 110 1.57 2.71 8.10
N PRO A 111 2.65 2.14 7.52
CA PRO A 111 2.55 1.40 6.28
C PRO A 111 2.03 -0.03 6.52
N ASN A 112 1.26 -0.54 5.56
CA ASN A 112 0.95 -1.96 5.42
C ASN A 112 1.32 -2.40 4.01
N LEU A 113 2.32 -3.28 3.94
CA LEU A 113 2.89 -3.85 2.72
C LEU A 113 2.60 -5.35 2.58
N SER A 114 1.69 -5.90 3.39
CA SER A 114 1.45 -7.36 3.46
C SER A 114 1.05 -7.96 2.11
N ASP A 115 0.35 -7.18 1.30
CA ASP A 115 -0.16 -7.58 -0.02
C ASP A 115 0.63 -6.90 -1.15
N PHE A 116 1.83 -6.38 -0.87
CA PHE A 116 2.70 -5.71 -1.85
C PHE A 116 3.92 -6.58 -2.17
N THR A 117 4.15 -6.80 -3.46
CA THR A 117 5.35 -7.47 -3.97
C THR A 117 6.19 -6.47 -4.77
N PRO A 118 7.33 -6.01 -4.24
CA PRO A 118 8.23 -5.14 -4.97
C PRO A 118 8.92 -5.90 -6.11
N PHE A 119 9.34 -5.18 -7.15
CA PHE A 119 10.20 -5.73 -8.19
C PHE A 119 11.66 -5.33 -7.93
N GLU A 120 12.59 -6.31 -7.96
CA GLU A 120 13.99 -6.15 -7.51
C GLU A 120 14.73 -4.94 -8.10
N LYS A 121 14.46 -4.58 -9.36
CA LYS A 121 15.13 -3.46 -10.05
C LYS A 121 14.35 -2.15 -10.02
N SER A 122 13.07 -2.16 -9.65
CA SER A 122 12.26 -0.96 -9.46
C SER A 122 11.86 -0.89 -7.99
N ARG A 123 12.83 -0.56 -7.12
CA ARG A 123 12.48 -0.15 -5.76
C ARG A 123 11.68 1.13 -5.88
N VAL A 124 10.36 1.00 -5.86
CA VAL A 124 9.49 2.14 -5.60
C VAL A 124 9.91 2.67 -4.23
N PRO A 125 10.20 3.97 -4.08
CA PRO A 125 10.49 4.53 -2.77
C PRO A 125 9.26 4.34 -1.88
N THR A 126 9.31 3.36 -0.98
CA THR A 126 8.20 3.02 -0.08
C THR A 126 8.61 3.25 1.35
N ILE A 127 7.69 3.79 2.14
CA ILE A 127 7.82 3.81 3.61
C ILE A 127 7.61 2.38 4.10
N GLU A 128 8.67 1.73 4.59
CA GLU A 128 8.63 0.34 5.05
C GLU A 128 8.30 0.21 6.54
N ASN A 129 8.63 1.23 7.33
CA ASN A 129 8.42 1.25 8.77
C ASN A 129 7.52 2.41 9.18
N ALA A 130 6.83 2.23 10.31
CA ALA A 130 6.05 3.31 10.89
C ALA A 130 6.98 4.47 11.29
N GLN A 131 6.62 5.69 10.89
CA GLN A 131 7.46 6.87 11.13
C GLN A 131 6.62 8.15 11.23
N GLN A 132 7.29 9.24 11.59
CA GLN A 132 6.71 10.58 11.66
C GLN A 132 7.19 11.43 10.49
N CYS A 133 6.28 12.22 9.93
CA CYS A 133 6.56 13.25 8.94
C CYS A 133 5.96 14.56 9.41
N SER A 134 6.57 15.70 9.04
CA SER A 134 6.08 16.99 9.55
C SER A 134 4.85 17.47 8.80
N ARG A 135 4.76 17.22 7.49
CA ARG A 135 3.64 17.66 6.65
C ARG A 135 3.51 16.84 5.37
N ILE A 136 2.38 16.99 4.69
CA ILE A 136 2.23 16.62 3.28
C ILE A 136 2.18 17.92 2.48
N ILE A 137 2.92 17.97 1.38
CA ILE A 137 2.86 19.08 0.43
C ILE A 137 2.39 18.58 -0.92
N ARG A 138 1.78 19.49 -1.69
CA ARG A 138 1.57 19.31 -3.11
C ARG A 138 2.78 19.90 -3.85
N ASP A 139 3.63 19.05 -4.41
CA ASP A 139 4.81 19.49 -5.17
C ASP A 139 4.42 19.70 -6.63
N GLU A 140 4.28 20.97 -7.03
CA GLU A 140 3.84 21.35 -8.38
C GLU A 140 4.87 21.07 -9.48
N GLU A 141 6.16 21.06 -9.13
CA GLU A 141 7.26 20.79 -10.06
C GLU A 141 7.33 19.30 -10.37
N LEU A 142 7.26 18.46 -9.34
CA LEU A 142 7.26 17.00 -9.51
C LEU A 142 5.89 16.47 -9.94
N GLY A 143 4.80 17.16 -9.59
CA GLY A 143 3.43 16.71 -9.83
C GLY A 143 2.94 15.65 -8.86
N TYR A 144 3.49 15.58 -7.65
CA TYR A 144 3.17 14.58 -6.62
C TYR A 144 2.75 15.20 -5.29
N TYR A 145 1.86 14.50 -4.58
CA TYR A 145 1.77 14.69 -3.14
C TYR A 145 2.99 14.05 -2.48
N MET A 146 3.66 14.82 -1.63
CA MET A 146 4.90 14.41 -0.96
C MET A 146 4.69 14.45 0.55
N LEU A 147 4.98 13.34 1.24
CA LEU A 147 5.26 13.37 2.67
C LEU A 147 6.64 13.98 2.85
N ASN A 148 6.77 15.05 3.65
CA ASN A 148 8.00 15.81 3.81
C ASN A 148 8.47 15.87 5.25
N GLU A 149 9.79 16.03 5.40
CA GLU A 149 10.50 16.10 6.68
C GLU A 149 10.15 14.87 7.53
N CYS A 150 10.35 13.69 6.95
CA CYS A 150 10.16 12.43 7.63
C CYS A 150 11.43 11.98 8.36
N HIS A 151 11.25 11.12 9.36
CA HIS A 151 12.37 10.68 10.21
C HIS A 151 13.44 9.90 9.43
N ASP A 152 13.03 8.98 8.56
CA ASP A 152 13.96 8.06 7.87
C ASP A 152 14.49 8.63 6.54
N ALA A 153 13.72 9.53 5.91
CA ALA A 153 14.12 10.23 4.70
C ALA A 153 13.49 11.62 4.63
N TRP A 154 14.11 12.53 3.87
CA TRP A 154 13.59 13.90 3.75
C TRP A 154 12.20 13.95 3.13
N SER A 155 11.91 13.10 2.15
CA SER A 155 10.63 13.12 1.44
C SER A 155 10.26 11.78 0.82
N TYR A 156 8.97 11.46 0.79
CA TYR A 156 8.41 10.29 0.11
C TYR A 156 7.25 10.69 -0.81
N GLU A 157 7.22 10.12 -2.02
CA GLU A 157 6.10 10.24 -2.93
C GLU A 157 4.88 9.45 -2.43
N LEU A 158 3.74 10.12 -2.26
CA LEU A 158 2.45 9.47 -2.02
C LEU A 158 1.82 9.02 -3.34
N PHE A 159 1.42 9.95 -4.20
CA PHE A 159 0.86 9.65 -5.53
C PHE A 159 0.84 10.91 -6.42
N PRO A 160 0.77 10.74 -7.75
CA PRO A 160 0.71 11.89 -8.67
C PRO A 160 -0.64 12.60 -8.60
N PHE A 161 -0.65 13.92 -8.81
CA PHE A 161 -1.88 14.73 -8.94
C PHE A 161 -1.99 15.46 -10.30
N LYS A 162 -1.00 15.28 -11.18
CA LYS A 162 -1.05 15.64 -12.60
C LYS A 162 -1.01 14.37 -13.45
N ASP A 163 -1.72 14.37 -14.58
CA ASP A 163 -1.69 13.26 -15.52
C ASP A 163 -0.25 12.99 -15.98
N ARG A 164 0.20 11.73 -15.88
CA ARG A 164 1.57 11.33 -16.26
C ARG A 164 1.90 11.66 -17.73
N LEU A 165 0.90 11.76 -18.61
CA LEU A 165 1.09 12.20 -20.01
C LEU A 165 1.60 13.64 -20.13
N PHE A 166 1.27 14.52 -19.18
CA PHE A 166 1.86 15.87 -19.10
C PHE A 166 3.31 15.80 -18.61
N MET A 167 3.55 15.01 -17.56
CA MET A 167 4.86 14.85 -16.93
C MET A 167 5.91 14.18 -17.82
N GLU A 168 5.51 13.19 -18.62
CA GLU A 168 6.40 12.50 -19.57
C GLU A 168 6.69 13.36 -20.80
N LYS A 169 5.71 14.15 -21.25
CA LYS A 169 5.90 15.13 -22.33
C LYS A 169 6.86 16.25 -21.91
N GLU A 170 6.71 16.79 -20.71
CA GLU A 170 7.57 17.85 -20.17
C GLU A 170 9.00 17.36 -19.87
N ARG A 171 9.17 16.10 -19.45
CA ARG A 171 10.48 15.46 -19.27
C ARG A 171 11.22 15.20 -20.60
N LEU A 172 10.49 15.02 -21.70
CA LEU A 172 11.05 14.72 -23.02
C LEU A 172 11.28 15.98 -23.88
N GLU A 173 10.77 17.15 -23.46
CA GLU A 173 11.09 18.42 -24.12
C GLU A 173 12.42 18.97 -23.58
N PRO A 174 13.42 19.25 -24.44
CA PRO A 174 14.66 19.86 -24.00
C PRO A 174 14.37 21.28 -23.51
N GLN A 175 14.80 21.59 -22.28
CA GLN A 175 14.73 22.95 -21.78
C GLN A 175 15.58 23.87 -22.67
N SER A 176 14.91 24.84 -23.30
CA SER A 176 15.50 25.82 -24.22
C SER A 176 16.35 26.86 -23.51
#